data_AF-A0A4Y2PV10-F1
#
_entry.id   AF-A0A4Y2PV10-F1
#
_cell.length_a   1.000
_cell.length_b   1.000
_cell.length_c   1.000
_cell.angle_alpha   90.00
_cell.angle_beta   90.00
_cell.angle_gamma   90.00
#
_symmetry.space_group_name_H-M   'P 1'
#
loop_
_entity.id
_entity.type
_entity.pdbx_description
1 polymer ?
#
loop_
_entity_poly.entity_id
_entity_poly.type
_entity_poly.pdbx_seq_one_letter_code
_entity_poly.pdbx_strand_id
1 'polypeptide(L)'
;MLPRPTAKSLTFDGQTSWTVFKTQFDSSTNGWTDFVKASQFVASLRGSAAEVLQGIPTDKLTDLKTIQKALKSRFGDSHLTQFYGTELKTRRQEPGLVWLFGV
;
A
#
# COMPACT_ATOMS: atom_id res chain seq x y z
N MET A 1 -14.55 34.56 -6.12
CA MET A 1 -15.02 33.15 -6.05
C MET A 1 -13.89 32.30 -5.50
N LEU A 2 -14.06 31.63 -4.37
CA LEU A 2 -13.07 30.65 -3.90
C LEU A 2 -13.10 29.44 -4.84
N PRO A 3 -11.94 28.88 -5.26
CA PRO A 3 -11.92 27.63 -5.99
C PRO A 3 -12.57 26.55 -5.13
N ARG A 4 -13.52 25.81 -5.70
CA ARG A 4 -14.12 24.64 -5.06
C ARG A 4 -12.98 23.71 -4.64
N PRO A 5 -12.82 23.36 -3.35
CA PRO A 5 -11.83 22.37 -2.96
C PRO A 5 -12.15 21.08 -3.72
N THR A 6 -11.31 20.71 -4.67
CA THR A 6 -11.39 19.40 -5.29
C THR A 6 -11.00 18.44 -4.18
N ALA A 7 -11.99 17.83 -3.53
CA ALA A 7 -11.76 16.77 -2.56
C ALA A 7 -10.85 15.75 -3.25
N LYS A 8 -9.61 15.65 -2.78
CA LYS A 8 -8.62 14.75 -3.37
C LYS A 8 -9.21 13.34 -3.28
N SER A 9 -9.39 12.67 -4.41
CA SER A 9 -9.84 11.28 -4.41
C SER A 9 -8.82 10.45 -3.64
N LEU A 10 -9.27 9.73 -2.62
CA LEU A 10 -8.42 8.82 -1.88
C LEU A 10 -7.76 7.87 -2.88
N THR A 11 -6.44 7.73 -2.80
CA THR A 11 -5.64 6.94 -3.74
C THR A 11 -4.78 5.97 -2.96
N PHE A 12 -4.70 4.71 -3.41
CA PHE A 12 -3.84 3.68 -2.85
C PHE A 12 -2.96 3.09 -3.93
N ASP A 13 -1.66 3.33 -3.81
CA ASP A 13 -0.61 2.84 -4.70
C ASP A 13 0.24 1.72 -4.07
N GLY A 14 0.02 1.45 -2.78
CA GLY A 14 0.75 0.45 -2.00
C GLY A 14 1.85 1.01 -1.10
N GLN A 15 2.15 2.32 -1.17
CA GLN A 15 3.16 2.98 -0.32
C GLN A 15 2.67 3.31 1.09
N THR A 16 1.37 3.61 1.24
CA THR A 16 0.75 3.77 2.57
C THR A 16 0.37 2.41 3.14
N SER A 17 0.31 2.31 4.47
CA SER A 17 -0.15 1.08 5.12
C SER A 17 -1.59 0.75 4.70
N TRP A 18 -1.83 -0.51 4.35
CA TRP A 18 -3.15 -1.04 4.03
C TRP A 18 -4.21 -0.69 5.09
N THR A 19 -3.88 -0.81 6.38
CA THR A 19 -4.82 -0.56 7.48
C THR A 19 -5.23 0.92 7.57
N VAL A 20 -4.27 1.83 7.33
CA VAL A 20 -4.52 3.28 7.31
C VAL A 20 -5.45 3.62 6.16
N PHE A 21 -5.14 3.14 4.95
CA PHE A 21 -5.99 3.35 3.79
C PHE A 21 -7.39 2.79 3.99
N LYS A 22 -7.53 1.56 4.51
CA LYS A 22 -8.83 0.95 4.78
C LYS A 22 -9.67 1.77 5.76
N THR A 23 -9.07 2.27 6.84
CA THR A 23 -9.78 3.09 7.85
C THR A 23 -10.26 4.42 7.24
N GLN A 24 -9.41 5.07 6.45
CA GLN A 24 -9.77 6.31 5.74
C GLN A 24 -10.87 6.06 4.71
N PHE A 25 -10.79 4.96 3.96
CA PHE A 25 -11.80 4.59 2.98
C PHE A 25 -13.16 4.29 3.64
N ASP A 26 -13.19 3.47 4.70
CA ASP A 26 -14.41 3.09 5.40
C ASP A 26 -15.10 4.31 6.04
N SER A 27 -14.32 5.25 6.60
CA SER A 27 -14.88 6.51 7.12
C SER A 27 -15.45 7.42 6.01
N SER A 28 -14.85 7.42 4.82
CA SER A 28 -15.30 8.25 3.69
C SER A 28 -16.56 7.74 2.98
N THR A 29 -16.89 6.45 3.15
CA THR A 29 -18.01 5.79 2.46
C THR A 29 -19.13 5.37 3.42
N ASN A 30 -19.20 5.98 4.60
CA ASN A 30 -20.25 5.69 5.56
C ASN A 30 -21.64 5.90 4.94
N GLY A 31 -22.53 4.92 5.12
CA GLY A 31 -23.88 4.92 4.52
C GLY A 31 -23.97 4.56 3.04
N TRP A 32 -22.87 4.28 2.34
CA TRP A 32 -22.90 3.86 0.94
C TRP A 32 -23.22 2.37 0.81
N THR A 33 -23.85 1.97 -0.30
CA THR A 33 -24.09 0.55 -0.61
C THR A 33 -22.79 -0.17 -0.98
N ASP A 34 -22.74 -1.49 -0.76
CA ASP A 34 -21.53 -2.28 -1.03
C ASP A 34 -21.07 -2.21 -2.49
N PHE A 35 -22.02 -2.12 -3.43
CA PHE A 35 -21.71 -1.96 -4.86
C PHE A 35 -21.01 -0.62 -5.17
N VAL A 36 -21.51 0.48 -4.60
CA VAL A 36 -20.91 1.82 -4.79
C VAL A 36 -19.56 1.86 -4.09
N LYS A 37 -19.44 1.25 -2.91
CA LYS A 37 -18.16 1.09 -2.21
C LYS A 37 -17.16 0.30 -3.04
N ALA A 38 -17.53 -0.85 -3.59
CA ALA A 38 -16.63 -1.67 -4.42
C ALA A 38 -16.13 -0.89 -5.65
N SER A 39 -17.03 -0.18 -6.33
CA SER A 39 -16.69 0.63 -7.51
C SER A 39 -15.72 1.76 -7.15
N GLN A 40 -16.01 2.51 -6.08
CA GLN A 40 -15.14 3.58 -5.60
C GLN A 40 -13.79 3.05 -5.11
N PHE A 41 -13.81 1.87 -4.47
CA PHE A 41 -12.62 1.21 -3.97
C PHE A 41 -11.70 0.82 -5.13
N VAL A 42 -12.23 0.19 -6.17
CA VAL A 42 -11.47 -0.12 -7.41
C VAL A 42 -10.92 1.15 -8.06
N ALA A 43 -11.71 2.22 -8.13
CA ALA A 43 -11.27 3.50 -8.72
C ALA A 43 -10.15 4.20 -7.93
N SER A 44 -10.03 3.92 -6.63
CA SER A 44 -8.98 4.46 -5.76
C SER A 44 -7.63 3.73 -5.91
N LEU A 45 -7.60 2.54 -6.50
CA LEU A 45 -6.37 1.77 -6.67
C LEU A 45 -5.54 2.31 -7.83
N ARG A 46 -4.24 2.46 -7.62
CA ARG A 46 -3.25 2.90 -8.62
C ARG A 46 -1.99 2.05 -8.54
N GLY A 47 -1.16 2.12 -9.58
CA GLY A 47 0.16 1.48 -9.61
C GLY A 47 0.13 0.01 -9.20
N SER A 48 1.04 -0.37 -8.29
CA SER A 48 1.16 -1.72 -7.77
C SER A 48 -0.17 -2.23 -7.21
N ALA A 49 -0.90 -1.43 -6.42
CA ALA A 49 -2.18 -1.87 -5.87
C ALA A 49 -3.25 -2.21 -6.92
N ALA A 50 -3.26 -1.52 -8.07
CA ALA A 50 -4.19 -1.82 -9.16
C ALA A 50 -3.87 -3.15 -9.87
N GLU A 51 -2.62 -3.59 -9.89
CA GLU A 51 -2.24 -4.88 -10.49
C GLU A 51 -2.86 -6.08 -9.76
N VAL A 52 -3.25 -5.93 -8.48
CA VAL A 52 -3.96 -6.98 -7.73
C VAL A 52 -5.27 -7.37 -8.42
N LEU A 53 -5.89 -6.42 -9.11
CA LEU A 53 -7.15 -6.65 -9.80
C LEU A 53 -7.03 -7.61 -10.99
N GLN A 54 -5.83 -7.77 -11.57
CA GLN A 54 -5.60 -8.69 -12.69
C GLN A 54 -5.81 -10.16 -12.29
N GLY A 55 -5.61 -10.49 -11.01
CA GLY A 55 -5.84 -11.84 -10.47
C GLY A 55 -7.28 -12.11 -10.02
N ILE A 56 -8.17 -11.12 -10.12
CA ILE A 56 -9.56 -11.24 -9.66
C ILE A 56 -10.48 -11.30 -10.89
N PRO A 57 -11.36 -12.33 -10.99
CA PRO A 57 -12.37 -12.37 -12.04
C PRO A 57 -13.24 -11.10 -12.04
N THR A 58 -13.54 -10.56 -13.22
CA THR A 58 -14.29 -9.30 -13.36
C THR A 58 -15.67 -9.35 -12.69
N ASP A 59 -16.34 -10.51 -12.70
CA ASP A 59 -17.62 -10.72 -12.02
C ASP A 59 -17.54 -10.66 -10.48
N LYS A 60 -16.32 -10.71 -9.93
CA LYS A 60 -16.02 -10.59 -8.50
C LYS A 60 -15.47 -9.21 -8.11
N LEU A 61 -15.25 -8.31 -9.06
CA LEU A 61 -14.83 -6.93 -8.78
C LEU A 61 -15.95 -6.07 -8.17
N THR A 62 -17.17 -6.59 -8.10
CA THR A 62 -18.27 -5.98 -7.34
C THR A 62 -18.30 -6.44 -5.89
N ASP A 63 -17.58 -7.51 -5.54
CA ASP A 63 -17.49 -8.01 -4.18
C ASP A 63 -16.31 -7.35 -3.44
N LEU A 64 -16.63 -6.33 -2.64
CA LEU A 64 -15.65 -5.57 -1.87
C LEU A 64 -14.78 -6.47 -0.99
N LYS A 65 -15.36 -7.54 -0.41
CA LYS A 65 -14.62 -8.46 0.47
C LYS A 65 -13.53 -9.22 -0.27
N THR A 66 -13.81 -9.71 -1.48
CA THR A 66 -12.82 -10.39 -2.32
C THR A 66 -11.65 -9.48 -2.66
N ILE A 67 -11.93 -8.23 -3.07
CA ILE A 67 -10.88 -7.26 -3.41
C ILE A 67 -10.05 -6.89 -2.17
N GLN A 68 -10.70 -6.63 -1.03
CA GLN A 68 -10.02 -6.33 0.23
C GLN A 68 -9.13 -7.49 0.71
N LYS A 69 -9.57 -8.74 0.53
CA LYS A 69 -8.78 -9.92 0.90
C LYS A 69 -7.52 -10.04 0.05
N ALA A 70 -7.64 -9.83 -1.27
CA ALA A 70 -6.51 -9.88 -2.19
C ALA A 70 -5.48 -8.77 -1.88
N LEU A 71 -5.93 -7.54 -1.64
CA LEU A 71 -5.05 -6.44 -1.23
C LEU A 71 -4.42 -6.67 0.13
N LYS A 72 -5.17 -7.16 1.11
CA LYS A 72 -4.61 -7.54 2.42
C LYS A 72 -3.56 -8.65 2.29
N SER A 73 -3.74 -9.60 1.37
CA SER A 73 -2.74 -10.64 1.13
C SER A 73 -1.43 -10.10 0.55
N ARG A 74 -1.49 -9.02 -0.25
CA ARG A 74 -0.29 -8.44 -0.90
C ARG A 74 0.34 -7.30 -0.10
N PHE A 75 -0.46 -6.51 0.63
CA PHE A 75 -0.05 -5.29 1.32
C PHE A 75 -0.36 -5.28 2.82
N GLY A 76 -1.10 -6.27 3.32
CA GLY A 76 -1.56 -6.29 4.72
C GLY A 76 -0.44 -6.46 5.73
N ASP A 77 0.70 -7.03 5.33
CA ASP A 77 1.90 -7.24 6.15
C ASP A 77 3.07 -6.31 5.76
N SER A 78 2.97 -5.66 4.60
CA SER A 78 4.13 -5.19 3.84
C SER A 78 4.80 -3.92 4.35
N HIS A 79 4.64 -3.52 5.61
CA HIS A 79 5.34 -2.35 6.16
C HIS A 79 5.74 -2.43 7.65
N LEU A 80 6.00 -3.63 8.20
CA LEU A 80 6.87 -3.72 9.40
C LEU A 80 8.28 -4.22 9.08
N THR A 81 8.48 -5.01 8.03
CA THR A 81 9.77 -5.69 7.80
C THR A 81 10.62 -5.07 6.69
N GLN A 82 10.03 -4.42 5.67
CA GLN A 82 10.81 -3.83 4.57
C GLN A 82 11.48 -2.50 4.94
N PHE A 83 10.97 -1.76 5.92
CA PHE A 83 11.61 -0.52 6.37
C PHE A 83 12.87 -0.81 7.20
N TYR A 84 12.91 -1.90 7.96
CA TYR A 84 14.09 -2.33 8.73
C TYR A 84 15.10 -3.16 7.91
N GLY A 85 14.74 -3.65 6.72
CA GLY A 85 15.58 -4.57 5.95
C GLY A 85 16.70 -3.94 5.13
N THR A 86 16.65 -2.62 4.89
CA THR A 86 17.58 -1.95 3.96
C THR A 86 18.68 -1.16 4.68
N GLU A 87 18.60 -0.94 5.99
CA GLU A 87 19.58 -0.13 6.74
C GLU A 87 20.78 -0.95 7.30
N LEU A 88 20.85 -2.27 7.05
CA LEU A 88 21.93 -3.13 7.57
C LEU A 88 22.88 -3.70 6.50
N LYS A 89 23.00 -3.06 5.32
CA LYS A 89 23.94 -3.49 4.28
C LYS A 89 24.88 -2.39 3.78
N THR A 90 25.52 -1.67 4.70
CA THR A 90 26.79 -0.95 4.39
C THR A 90 27.82 -0.96 5.51
N ARG A 91 27.64 -1.76 6.58
CA ARG A 91 28.80 -2.17 7.39
C ARG A 91 29.42 -3.42 6.79
N ARG A 92 30.12 -3.21 5.67
CA ARG A 92 31.21 -4.09 5.29
C ARG A 92 32.21 -4.00 6.45
N GLN A 93 32.30 -5.04 7.29
CA GLN A 93 33.55 -5.28 8.01
C GLN A 93 34.61 -5.38 6.92
N GLU A 94 35.51 -4.40 6.84
CA GLU A 94 36.78 -4.57 6.14
C GLU A 94 37.56 -5.64 6.92
N PRO A 95 37.78 -6.85 6.37
CA PRO A 95 38.73 -7.79 6.93
C PRO A 95 40.08 -7.44 6.30
N GLY A 96 40.85 -6.58 6.97
CA GLY A 96 42.25 -6.39 6.61
C GLY A 96 42.72 -4.94 6.54
N LEU A 97 43.04 -4.37 7.70
CA LEU A 97 44.13 -3.40 7.79
C LEU A 97 45.17 -3.98 8.75
N VAL A 98 45.97 -4.86 8.16
CA VAL A 98 47.16 -5.48 8.72
C VAL A 98 48.32 -4.48 8.52
N TRP A 99 48.87 -4.03 9.65
CA TRP A 99 50.17 -3.36 9.88
C TRP A 99 50.45 -2.00 9.22
N LEU A 100 50.54 -0.93 10.02
CA LEU A 100 51.65 0.04 10.02
C LEU A 100 51.64 0.87 11.32
N PHE A 101 52.29 0.37 12.38
CA PHE A 101 53.00 1.22 13.33
C PHE A 101 54.32 0.52 13.67
N GLY A 102 55.37 0.95 12.98
CA GLY A 102 56.74 0.68 13.37
C GLY A 102 57.11 1.53 14.57
N VAL A 103 57.78 0.90 15.53
CA VAL A 103 58.51 1.50 16.66
C VAL A 103 59.69 2.32 16.15
#